data_AF-A0A5B7I086-F1
#
_entry.id   AF-A0A5B7I086-F1
#
_cell.length_a   1.000
_cell.length_b   1.000
_cell.length_c   1.000
_cell.angle_alpha   90.00
_cell.angle_beta   90.00
_cell.angle_gamma   90.00
#
_symmetry.space_group_name_H-M   'P 1'
#
loop_
_entity.id
_entity.type
_entity.pdbx_description
1 polymer ?
#
loop_
_entity_poly.entity_id
_entity_poly.type
_entity_poly.pdbx_seq_one_letter_code
_entity_poly.pdbx_strand_id
1 'polypeptide(L)' 'MEFKGQMVDCPESDSILFVGSPLLDGLSALTSCGLFLSDISIHDATRDVILVGEQSRAQVRERR' A
#
# COMPACT_ATOMS: atom_id res chain seq x y z
N MET A 1 5.30 3.85 10.55
CA MET A 1 4.50 3.31 9.43
C MET A 1 3.18 4.05 9.43
N GLU A 2 2.85 4.70 8.31
CA GLU A 2 1.65 5.52 8.18
C GLU A 2 0.61 4.79 7.35
N PHE A 3 -0.67 4.97 7.69
CA PHE A 3 -1.80 4.37 6.98
C PHE A 3 -2.77 5.45 6.55
N LYS A 4 -3.33 5.29 5.35
CA LYS A 4 -4.41 6.13 4.85
C LYS A 4 -5.64 5.27 4.60
N GLY A 5 -6.78 5.74 5.09
CA GLY A 5 -8.00 4.95 5.05
C GLY A 5 -9.22 5.74 5.49
N GLN A 6 -10.30 5.00 5.73
CA GLN A 6 -11.58 5.50 6.17
C GLN A 6 -11.98 4.84 7.49
N MET A 7 -12.67 5.61 8.33
CA MET A 7 -13.32 5.11 9.53
C MET A 7 -14.79 4.83 9.22
N VAL A 8 -15.25 3.63 9.55
CA VAL A 8 -16.60 3.14 9.29
C VAL A 8 -17.24 2.78 10.63
N ASP A 9 -18.39 3.37 10.92
CA ASP A 9 -19.18 2.99 12.09
C ASP A 9 -19.79 1.59 11.89
N CYS A 10 -19.62 0.71 12.89
CA CYS A 10 -20.12 -0.67 12.88
C CYS A 10 -21.04 -0.86 14.10
N PRO A 11 -22.34 -0.52 13.97
CA PRO A 11 -23.26 -0.51 15.11
C PRO A 11 -23.55 -1.90 15.67
N GLU A 12 -23.42 -2.96 14.87
CA GLU A 12 -23.64 -4.34 15.31
C GLU A 12 -22.62 -4.79 16.37
N SER A 13 -21.44 -4.16 16.39
CA SER A 13 -20.34 -4.45 17.31
C SER A 13 -19.96 -3.27 18.22
N ASP A 14 -20.72 -2.18 18.19
CA ASP A 14 -20.47 -0.94 18.96
C ASP A 14 -19.01 -0.45 18.81
N SER A 15 -18.53 -0.39 17.57
CA SER A 15 -17.12 -0.13 17.26
C SER A 15 -16.94 0.66 15.97
N ILE A 16 -15.80 1.35 15.85
CA ILE A 16 -15.39 1.98 14.58
C ILE A 16 -14.31 1.12 13.91
N LEU A 17 -14.59 0.64 12.71
CA LEU A 17 -13.64 -0.10 11.88
C LEU A 17 -12.79 0.87 11.05
N PHE A 18 -11.48 0.71 11.10
CA PHE A 18 -10.55 1.39 10.19
C PHE A 18 -10.22 0.49 9.00
N VAL A 19 -10.53 0.95 7.78
CA VAL A 19 -10.18 0.27 6.54
C VAL A 19 -9.23 1.16 5.76
N GLY A 20 -8.03 0.67 5.47
CA GLY A 20 -7.02 1.47 4.78
C GLY A 20 -5.82 0.67 4.32
N SER A 21 -4.94 1.36 3.62
CA SER A 21 -3.72 0.80 3.05
C SER A 21 -2.51 1.60 3.56
N PRO A 22 -1.34 0.95 3.75
CA PRO A 22 -0.12 1.64 4.16
C PRO A 22 0.33 2.66 3.12
N LEU A 23 0.82 3.81 3.57
CA LEU A 23 1.42 4.83 2.70
C LEU A 23 2.88 4.45 2.43
N LEU A 24 3.18 4.09 1.18
CA LEU A 24 4.45 3.48 0.79
C LEU A 24 5.02 4.15 -0.46
N ASP A 25 6.34 4.39 -0.48
CA ASP A 25 7.07 4.83 -1.66
C ASP A 25 7.80 3.64 -2.32
N GLY A 26 7.01 2.75 -2.94
CA GLY A 26 7.54 1.61 -3.69
C GLY A 26 7.88 0.37 -2.84
N LEU A 27 8.56 -0.59 -3.46
CA LEU A 27 8.86 -1.91 -2.87
C LEU A 27 9.88 -1.83 -1.72
N SER A 28 10.78 -0.85 -1.78
CA SER A 28 11.77 -0.65 -0.71
C SER A 28 11.11 -0.24 0.62
N ALA A 29 10.06 0.59 0.57
CA ALA A 29 9.32 1.00 1.75
C ALA A 29 8.58 -0.18 2.41
N LEU A 30 7.99 -1.08 1.60
CA LEU A 30 7.35 -2.31 2.08
C LEU A 30 8.30 -3.18 2.89
N THR A 31 9.43 -3.52 2.27
CA THR A 31 10.44 -4.40 2.88
C THR A 31 11.10 -3.75 4.10
N SER A 32 11.26 -2.43 4.12
CA SER A 32 11.73 -1.68 5.30
C SER A 32 10.81 -1.80 6.52
N CYS A 33 9.52 -2.06 6.28
CA CYS A 33 8.51 -2.28 7.32
C CYS A 33 8.23 -3.77 7.58
N GLY A 34 8.99 -4.69 6.96
CA GLY A 34 8.78 -6.13 7.08
C GLY A 34 7.54 -6.65 6.34
N LEU A 35 6.97 -5.86 5.43
CA LEU A 35 5.85 -6.27 4.57
C LEU A 35 6.34 -6.68 3.18
N PHE A 36 5.51 -7.48 2.51
CA PHE A 36 5.70 -7.92 1.15
C PHE A 36 4.52 -7.52 0.28
N LEU A 37 4.74 -7.51 -1.05
CA LEU A 37 3.66 -7.24 -2.00
C LEU A 37 2.54 -8.29 -1.89
N SER A 38 2.81 -9.51 -1.43
CA SER A 38 1.80 -10.55 -1.16
C SER A 38 0.82 -10.19 -0.05
N ASP A 39 1.21 -9.30 0.87
CA ASP A 39 0.36 -8.88 1.99
C ASP A 39 -0.66 -7.82 1.56
N ILE A 40 -0.48 -7.22 0.38
CA ILE A 40 -1.46 -6.34 -0.24
C ILE A 40 -2.35 -7.16 -1.17
N SER A 41 -3.66 -7.12 -0.93
CA SER A 41 -4.64 -7.87 -1.73
C SER A 41 -4.53 -7.55 -3.23
N ILE A 42 -4.82 -8.52 -4.09
CA ILE A 42 -4.73 -8.35 -5.55
C ILE A 42 -5.75 -7.35 -6.12
N HIS A 43 -6.78 -7.00 -5.34
CA HIS A 43 -7.83 -6.07 -5.73
C HIS A 43 -7.60 -4.66 -5.15
N ASP A 44 -6.59 -4.49 -4.28
CA ASP A 44 -6.22 -3.19 -3.73
C ASP A 44 -5.43 -2.40 -4.78
N ALA A 45 -5.96 -1.24 -5.17
CA ALA A 45 -5.34 -0.36 -6.16
C ALA A 45 -3.94 0.13 -5.75
N THR A 46 -3.60 0.12 -4.45
CA THR A 46 -2.27 0.46 -3.94
C THR A 46 -1.20 -0.48 -4.52
N ARG A 47 -1.56 -1.74 -4.78
CA ARG A 47 -0.66 -2.73 -5.41
C ARG A 47 -0.20 -2.26 -6.79
N ASP A 48 -1.15 -1.81 -7.61
CA ASP A 48 -0.89 -1.34 -8.98
C ASP A 48 -0.05 -0.06 -8.95
N VAL A 49 -0.37 0.87 -8.05
CA VAL A 49 0.39 2.11 -7.87
C VAL A 49 1.86 1.84 -7.52
N ILE A 50 2.11 0.91 -6.59
CA ILE A 50 3.47 0.52 -6.20
C ILE A 50 4.23 -0.05 -7.41
N LEU A 51 3.61 -0.95 -8.18
CA LEU A 51 4.24 -1.58 -9.33
C LEU A 51 4.55 -0.57 -10.45
N VAL A 52 3.63 0.35 -10.73
CA VAL A 52 3.84 1.43 -11.72
C VAL A 52 4.99 2.35 -11.28
N GLY A 53 5.09 2.67 -9.99
CA GLY A 53 6.18 3.45 -9.42
C GLY A 53 7.54 2.78 -9.60
N GLU A 54 7.63 1.47 -9.33
CA GLU A 54 8.86 0.70 -9.54
C GLU A 54 9.24 0.58 -11.02
N GLN A 55 8.28 0.33 -11.91
CA GLN A 55 8.52 0.28 -13.35
C GLN A 55 9.05 1.63 -13.87
N SER A 56 8.52 2.74 -13.36
CA SER A 56 8.99 4.08 -13.71
C SER A 56 10.43 4.31 -13.27
N ARG A 57 10.77 3.92 -12.03
CA ARG A 57 12.15 3.98 -11.51
C ARG A 57 13.11 3.12 -12.32
N ALA A 58 12.71 1.91 -12.71
CA ALA A 58 13.52 1.01 -13.54
C ALA A 58 13.85 1.64 -14.91
N GLN A 59 12.85 2.22 -15.59
CA GLN A 59 13.05 2.91 -16.87
C GLN A 59 14.00 4.11 -16.74
N VAL A 60 13.92 4.86 -15.64
CA VAL A 60 14.86 5.97 -15.39
C VAL A 60 16.29 5.47 -15.22
N ARG A 61 16.49 4.30 -14.60
CA ARG A 61 17.82 3.70 -14.40
C ARG A 61 18.41 3.19 -15.72
N GLU A 62 17.58 2.66 -16.60
CA GLU A 62 18.00 2.14 -17.91
C GLU A 62 18.39 3.25 -18.91
N ARG A 63 17.96 4.50 -18.65
CA ARG A 63 18.31 5.68 -19.45
C ARG A 63 19.57 6.41 -18.96
N ARG A 64 20.28 5.88 -17.95
CA ARG A 64 21.53 6.42 -17.42
C ARG A 64 22.69 5.51 -17.78
#